data_AF-A0A933GAJ8-F1
#
_entry.id   AF-A0A933GAJ8-F1
#
_cell.length_a   1.000
_cell.length_b   1.000
_cell.length_c   1.000
_cell.angle_alpha   90.00
_cell.angle_beta   90.00
_cell.angle_gamma   90.00
#
_symmetry.space_group_name_H-M   'P 1'
#
loop_
_entity.id
_entity.type
_entity.pdbx_description
1 polymer ?
#
loop_
_entity_poly.entity_id
_entity_poly.type
_entity_poly.pdbx_seq_one_letter_code
_entity_poly.pdbx_strand_id
1 'polypeptide(L)'
;MASAQVDRVEIARRMIERLDLRPGSAHRCPYLPSQQARDVAFQVRRLPPGLYHSLMDLNFRRSGLMVYRPACLACDQCRAIRVPTHRFRPDRIQRRCWSRNRDVAAGIAPPVPTAGKYDLYRRYLRARHNRQMDEAWEAFSDFLYRSPVDTLEVVYRRGGR
;
A
#
# COMPACT_ATOMS: atom_id res chain seq x y z
N MET A 1 -13.42 -34.87 7.98
CA MET A 1 -13.10 -34.12 9.22
C MET A 1 -12.85 -32.66 8.83
N ALA A 2 -13.87 -31.82 8.96
CA ALA A 2 -13.74 -30.39 8.67
C ALA A 2 -12.89 -29.75 9.77
N SER A 3 -11.62 -29.49 9.46
CA SER A 3 -10.73 -28.68 10.29
C SER A 3 -11.46 -27.38 10.63
N ALA A 4 -11.59 -27.05 11.91
CA ALA A 4 -12.08 -25.77 12.39
C ALA A 4 -11.18 -24.65 11.85
N GLN A 5 -11.50 -24.16 10.66
CA GLN A 5 -10.80 -23.08 10.01
C GLN A 5 -11.20 -21.82 10.75
N VAL A 6 -10.38 -21.43 11.72
CA VAL A 6 -10.58 -20.20 12.49
C VAL A 6 -10.79 -19.06 11.49
N ASP A 7 -11.92 -18.38 11.59
CA ASP A 7 -12.24 -17.25 10.73
C ASP A 7 -11.23 -16.14 11.02
N ARG A 8 -10.25 -15.99 10.12
CA ARG A 8 -9.17 -15.01 10.25
C ARG A 8 -9.71 -13.58 10.26
N VAL A 9 -10.87 -13.34 9.63
CA VAL A 9 -11.54 -12.04 9.66
C VAL A 9 -12.10 -11.77 11.04
N GLU A 10 -12.66 -12.77 11.72
CA GLU A 10 -13.14 -12.65 13.10
C GLU A 10 -12.00 -12.35 14.08
N ILE A 11 -10.84 -13.00 13.93
CA ILE A 11 -9.64 -12.63 14.71
C ILE A 11 -9.28 -11.16 14.49
N ALA A 12 -9.25 -10.71 13.23
CA ALA A 12 -8.92 -9.33 12.90
C ALA A 12 -9.93 -8.35 13.51
N ARG A 13 -11.24 -8.65 13.48
CA ARG A 13 -12.28 -7.83 14.11
C ARG A 13 -12.05 -7.69 15.61
N ARG A 14 -11.85 -8.81 16.32
CA ARG A 14 -11.58 -8.79 17.76
C ARG A 14 -10.31 -8.02 18.12
N MET A 15 -9.26 -8.12 17.29
CA MET A 15 -8.06 -7.32 17.46
C MET A 15 -8.37 -5.82 17.33
N ILE A 16 -9.10 -5.43 16.29
CA ILE A 16 -9.46 -4.02 16.04
C ILE A 16 -10.33 -3.47 17.18
N GLU A 17 -11.30 -4.24 17.66
CA GLU A 17 -12.15 -3.88 18.81
C GLU A 17 -11.31 -3.60 20.05
N ARG A 18 -10.32 -4.45 20.35
CA ARG A 18 -9.40 -4.26 21.49
C ARG A 18 -8.49 -3.05 21.34
N LEU A 19 -8.19 -2.61 20.12
CA LEU A 19 -7.39 -1.42 19.88
C LEU A 19 -8.16 -0.11 20.11
N ASP A 20 -9.50 -0.17 20.25
CA ASP A 20 -10.41 0.97 20.44
C ASP A 20 -10.07 2.16 19.52
N LEU A 21 -9.88 1.89 18.23
CA LEU A 21 -9.41 2.90 17.28
C LEU A 21 -10.43 4.04 17.13
N ARG A 22 -10.02 5.26 17.47
CA ARG A 22 -10.84 6.47 17.32
C ARG A 22 -10.49 7.22 16.04
N PRO A 23 -11.48 7.70 15.26
CA PRO A 23 -11.21 8.52 14.09
C PRO A 23 -10.47 9.81 14.47
N GLY A 24 -9.42 10.13 13.70
CA GLY A 24 -8.66 11.36 13.87
C GLY A 24 -9.42 12.63 13.48
N SER A 25 -8.66 13.71 13.30
CA SER A 25 -9.18 14.99 12.82
C SER A 25 -9.76 14.88 11.42
N ALA A 26 -10.80 15.67 11.16
CA ALA A 26 -11.40 15.74 9.84
C ALA A 26 -10.49 16.51 8.88
N HIS A 27 -10.42 16.04 7.64
CA HIS A 27 -9.71 16.68 6.54
C HIS A 27 -10.55 16.62 5.26
N ARG A 28 -10.17 17.36 4.22
CA ARG A 28 -10.88 17.33 2.93
C ARG A 28 -10.76 15.93 2.31
N CYS A 29 -11.87 15.34 1.88
CA CYS A 29 -11.84 14.04 1.22
C CYS A 29 -11.04 14.13 -0.10
N PRO A 30 -10.08 13.22 -0.35
CA PRO A 30 -9.25 13.26 -1.54
C PRO A 30 -9.99 12.87 -2.83
N TYR A 31 -11.14 12.20 -2.73
CA TYR A 31 -11.91 11.71 -3.88
C TYR A 31 -13.20 12.49 -4.13
N LEU A 32 -13.82 13.04 -3.08
CA LEU A 32 -15.13 13.70 -3.14
C LEU A 32 -14.99 15.13 -2.60
N PRO A 33 -14.89 16.16 -3.47
CA PRO A 33 -14.53 17.52 -3.06
C PRO A 33 -15.45 18.18 -2.03
N SER A 34 -16.72 17.79 -1.96
CA SER A 34 -17.73 18.30 -1.02
C SER A 34 -17.79 17.54 0.30
N GLN A 35 -16.94 16.52 0.50
CA GLN A 35 -16.99 15.65 1.66
C GLN A 35 -15.77 15.84 2.56
N GLN A 36 -15.95 15.54 3.85
CA GLN A 36 -14.85 15.42 4.81
C GLN A 36 -14.50 13.95 5.01
N ALA A 37 -13.22 13.70 5.23
CA ALA A 37 -12.67 12.39 5.54
C ALA A 37 -12.04 12.38 6.95
N ARG A 38 -12.07 11.21 7.58
CA ARG A 38 -11.36 10.88 8.80
C ARG A 38 -10.78 9.49 8.62
N ASP A 39 -9.67 9.22 9.27
CA ASP A 39 -9.07 7.89 9.28
C ASP A 39 -8.98 7.35 10.71
N VAL A 40 -9.10 6.03 10.83
CA VAL A 40 -8.57 5.29 11.98
C VAL A 40 -7.25 4.69 11.57
N ALA A 41 -6.25 4.73 12.46
CA ALA A 41 -4.93 4.19 12.17
C ALA A 41 -4.30 3.62 13.44
N PHE A 42 -3.42 2.66 13.24
CA PHE A 42 -2.53 2.15 14.28
C PHE A 42 -1.17 1.82 13.68
N GLN A 43 -0.14 1.85 14.53
CA GLN A 43 1.20 1.45 14.16
C GLN A 43 1.45 0.00 14.59
N VAL A 44 2.10 -0.79 13.74
CA VAL A 44 2.47 -2.16 14.05
C VAL A 44 3.83 -2.49 13.44
N ARG A 45 4.70 -3.16 14.21
CA ARG A 45 6.03 -3.55 13.74
C ARG A 45 6.04 -4.90 13.01
N ARG A 46 5.10 -5.79 13.34
CA ARG A 46 4.96 -7.10 12.71
C ARG A 46 3.52 -7.58 12.78
N LEU A 47 3.03 -8.12 11.67
CA LEU A 47 1.73 -8.77 11.55
C LEU A 47 1.96 -10.27 11.26
N PRO A 48 1.25 -11.17 11.95
CA PRO A 48 1.25 -12.59 11.60
C PRO A 48 0.84 -12.82 10.14
N PRO A 49 1.36 -13.88 9.48
CA PRO A 49 0.96 -14.26 8.14
C PRO A 49 -0.57 -14.37 8.00
N GLY A 50 -1.11 -13.78 6.93
CA GLY A 50 -2.55 -13.77 6.65
C GLY A 50 -3.36 -12.71 7.40
N LEU A 51 -2.87 -12.16 8.52
CA LEU A 51 -3.62 -11.11 9.26
C LEU A 51 -3.78 -9.84 8.43
N TYR A 52 -2.73 -9.45 7.69
CA TYR A 52 -2.83 -8.30 6.78
C TYR A 52 -3.88 -8.50 5.69
N HIS A 53 -4.08 -9.74 5.21
CA HIS A 53 -5.14 -10.05 4.26
C HIS A 53 -6.52 -9.81 4.88
N SER A 54 -6.76 -10.31 6.09
CA SER A 54 -7.99 -10.08 6.83
C SER A 54 -8.23 -8.59 7.12
N LEU A 55 -7.19 -7.83 7.43
CA LEU A 55 -7.27 -6.37 7.56
C LEU A 55 -7.67 -5.70 6.24
N MET A 56 -7.11 -6.13 5.11
CA MET A 56 -7.52 -5.64 3.78
C MET A 56 -8.98 -5.96 3.44
N ASP A 57 -9.49 -7.12 3.86
CA ASP A 57 -10.91 -7.47 3.69
C ASP A 57 -11.82 -6.60 4.56
N LEU A 58 -11.30 -6.10 5.68
CA LEU A 58 -11.93 -5.06 6.52
C LEU A 58 -11.61 -3.63 6.05
N ASN A 59 -11.14 -3.47 4.81
CA ASN A 59 -10.85 -2.22 4.13
C ASN A 59 -9.66 -1.41 4.70
N PHE A 60 -8.81 -2.04 5.52
CA PHE A 60 -7.54 -1.44 5.92
C PHE A 60 -6.51 -1.45 4.79
N ARG A 61 -5.68 -0.41 4.81
CA ARG A 61 -4.56 -0.13 3.93
C ARG A 61 -3.29 0.00 4.77
N ARG A 62 -2.14 0.08 4.11
CA ARG A 62 -0.85 0.20 4.79
C ARG A 62 0.04 1.24 4.09
N SER A 63 0.76 2.00 4.91
CA SER A 63 1.89 2.84 4.49
C SER A 63 3.01 2.69 5.53
N GLY A 64 4.17 2.17 5.14
CA GLY A 64 5.23 1.80 6.10
C GLY A 64 4.69 0.89 7.23
N LEU A 65 4.90 1.30 8.48
CA LEU A 65 4.39 0.60 9.67
C LEU A 65 2.97 1.01 10.08
N MET A 66 2.36 1.96 9.38
CA MET A 66 0.99 2.44 9.67
C MET A 66 -0.02 1.60 8.91
N VAL A 67 -1.01 1.10 9.63
CA VAL A 67 -2.20 0.44 9.08
C VAL A 67 -3.39 1.34 9.35
N TYR A 68 -4.18 1.64 8.33
CA TYR A 68 -5.23 2.66 8.41
C TYR A 68 -6.41 2.34 7.51
N ARG A 69 -7.59 2.90 7.82
CA ARG A 69 -8.72 2.94 6.89
C ARG A 69 -9.54 4.23 7.09
N PRO A 70 -10.24 4.69 6.04
CA PRO A 70 -11.24 5.72 6.20
C PRO A 70 -12.36 5.30 7.17
N ALA A 71 -12.76 6.23 8.01
CA ALA A 71 -13.83 6.12 9.01
C ALA A 71 -14.69 7.40 8.97
N CYS A 72 -15.14 7.77 7.77
CA CYS A 72 -15.97 8.95 7.56
C CYS A 72 -17.35 8.79 8.20
N LEU A 73 -17.90 9.87 8.75
CA LEU A 73 -19.25 9.86 9.33
C LEU A 73 -20.35 9.85 8.26
N ALA A 74 -20.10 10.48 7.11
CA ALA A 74 -21.11 10.76 6.10
C ALA A 74 -21.11 9.79 4.91
N CYS A 75 -20.13 8.88 4.78
CA CYS A 75 -20.06 7.95 3.66
C CYS A 75 -19.16 6.73 3.92
N ASP A 76 -19.32 5.70 3.08
CA ASP A 76 -18.52 4.46 3.07
C ASP A 76 -17.89 4.19 1.67
N GLN A 77 -17.78 5.22 0.84
CA GLN A 77 -17.39 5.13 -0.58
C GLN A 77 -15.94 4.70 -0.81
N CYS A 78 -15.10 4.80 0.21
CA CYS A 78 -13.71 4.34 0.14
C CYS A 78 -13.65 2.82 0.19
N ARG A 79 -13.99 2.12 -0.89
CA ARG A 79 -14.02 0.66 -0.95
C ARG A 79 -12.77 0.10 -1.62
N ALA A 80 -12.27 -1.02 -1.11
CA ALA A 80 -11.18 -1.75 -1.74
C ALA A 80 -11.66 -2.36 -3.06
N ILE A 81 -10.91 -2.13 -4.14
CA ILE A 81 -11.16 -2.77 -5.44
C ILE A 81 -10.31 -4.03 -5.59
N ARG A 82 -10.84 -5.03 -6.27
CA ARG A 82 -10.11 -6.25 -6.66
C ARG A 82 -10.09 -6.34 -8.18
N VAL A 83 -8.93 -6.63 -8.76
CA VAL A 83 -8.76 -6.78 -10.21
C VAL A 83 -8.77 -8.28 -10.55
N PRO A 84 -9.69 -8.78 -11.41
CA PRO A 84 -9.76 -10.19 -11.77
C PRO A 84 -8.65 -10.54 -12.77
N THR A 85 -7.42 -10.71 -12.27
CA THR A 85 -6.23 -10.94 -13.09
C THR A 85 -6.32 -12.15 -14.01
N HIS A 86 -7.07 -13.19 -13.62
CA HIS A 86 -7.31 -14.38 -14.45
C HIS A 86 -8.08 -14.10 -15.75
N ARG A 87 -8.77 -12.94 -15.85
CA ARG A 87 -9.48 -12.51 -17.06
C ARG A 87 -8.64 -11.62 -17.97
N PHE A 88 -7.43 -11.27 -17.55
CA PHE A 88 -6.57 -10.36 -18.30
C PHE A 88 -6.23 -10.94 -19.67
N ARG A 89 -6.57 -10.21 -20.73
CA ARG A 89 -6.12 -10.46 -22.10
C ARG A 89 -5.59 -9.15 -22.65
N PRO A 90 -4.30 -9.08 -23.03
CA PRO A 90 -3.71 -7.82 -23.45
C PRO A 90 -4.38 -7.33 -24.72
N ASP A 91 -4.84 -6.09 -24.77
CA ASP A 91 -5.40 -5.47 -25.97
C ASP A 91 -4.30 -5.02 -26.96
N ARG A 92 -4.71 -4.40 -28.08
CA ARG A 92 -3.75 -3.89 -29.10
C ARG A 92 -2.78 -2.85 -28.52
N ILE A 93 -3.25 -1.97 -27.65
CA ILE A 93 -2.44 -0.89 -27.05
C ILE A 93 -1.44 -1.48 -26.07
N GLN A 94 -1.86 -2.42 -25.23
CA GLN A 94 -1.03 -3.12 -24.26
C GLN A 94 0.04 -3.98 -24.96
N ARG A 95 -0.31 -4.68 -26.04
CA ARG A 95 0.68 -5.41 -26.87
C ARG A 95 1.69 -4.47 -27.51
N ARG A 96 1.26 -3.30 -28.02
CA ARG A 96 2.17 -2.28 -28.56
C ARG A 96 3.09 -1.71 -27.47
N CYS A 97 2.55 -1.45 -26.28
CA CYS A 97 3.32 -1.00 -25.13
C CYS A 97 4.39 -2.03 -24.76
N TRP A 98 4.02 -3.31 -24.67
CA TRP A 98 4.96 -4.41 -24.41
C TRP A 98 6.07 -4.47 -25.46
N SER A 99 5.72 -4.38 -26.75
CA SER A 99 6.70 -4.38 -27.84
C SER A 99 7.68 -3.21 -27.80
N ARG A 100 7.26 -2.03 -27.31
CA ARG A 100 8.12 -0.84 -27.22
C ARG A 100 9.09 -0.85 -26.04
N ASN A 101 8.79 -1.65 -25.01
CA ASN A 101 9.55 -1.70 -23.76
C ASN A 101 10.29 -3.04 -23.62
N ARG A 102 10.72 -3.65 -24.74
CA ARG A 102 11.49 -4.91 -24.73
C ARG A 102 12.87 -4.77 -24.10
N ASP A 103 13.33 -3.53 -23.93
CA ASP A 103 14.55 -3.13 -23.23
C ASP A 103 14.38 -2.99 -21.70
N VAL A 104 13.16 -3.19 -21.18
CA VAL A 104 12.86 -3.17 -19.74
C VAL A 104 12.85 -4.59 -19.19
N ALA A 105 13.73 -4.86 -18.24
CA ALA A 105 13.75 -6.10 -17.47
C ALA A 105 13.04 -5.89 -16.12
N ALA A 106 12.16 -6.82 -15.74
CA ALA A 106 11.54 -6.85 -14.41
C ALA A 106 12.02 -8.09 -13.64
N GLY A 107 12.28 -7.93 -12.35
CA GLY A 107 12.70 -9.03 -11.47
C GLY A 107 12.25 -8.82 -10.04
N ILE A 108 12.27 -9.88 -9.25
CA ILE A 108 11.96 -9.84 -7.81
C ILE A 108 13.29 -9.81 -7.04
N ALA A 109 13.39 -8.94 -6.04
CA ALA A 109 14.55 -8.80 -5.17
C ALA A 109 14.14 -8.57 -3.70
N PRO A 110 15.06 -8.77 -2.74
CA PRO A 110 14.85 -8.31 -1.38
C PRO A 110 14.67 -6.78 -1.33
N PRO A 111 13.77 -6.26 -0.47
CA PRO A 111 13.54 -4.82 -0.33
C PRO A 111 14.70 -4.17 0.40
N VAL A 112 15.75 -3.82 -0.34
CA VAL A 112 16.95 -3.18 0.20
C VAL A 112 17.01 -1.71 -0.24
N PRO A 113 17.06 -0.75 0.70
CA PRO A 113 17.29 0.64 0.36
C PRO A 113 18.71 0.80 -0.16
N THR A 114 18.87 1.53 -1.26
CA THR A 114 20.17 1.80 -1.88
C THR A 114 20.28 3.28 -2.22
N ALA A 115 21.50 3.81 -2.32
CA ALA A 115 21.74 5.19 -2.73
C ALA A 115 21.03 5.53 -4.05
N GLY A 116 21.12 4.65 -5.06
CA GLY A 116 20.46 4.88 -6.35
C GLY A 116 18.92 4.96 -6.27
N LYS A 117 18.30 4.14 -5.42
CA LYS A 117 16.84 4.20 -5.19
C LYS A 117 16.44 5.46 -4.41
N TYR A 118 17.26 5.87 -3.46
CA TYR A 118 17.06 7.11 -2.71
C TYR A 118 17.17 8.35 -3.63
N ASP A 119 18.17 8.38 -4.52
CA ASP A 119 18.31 9.46 -5.50
C ASP A 119 17.11 9.53 -6.45
N LEU A 120 16.61 8.37 -6.91
CA LEU A 120 15.39 8.29 -7.72
C LEU A 120 14.17 8.82 -6.95
N TYR A 121 14.02 8.43 -5.67
CA TYR A 121 12.95 8.89 -4.80
C TYR A 121 12.97 10.40 -4.62
N ARG A 122 14.14 11.00 -4.34
CA ARG A 122 14.27 12.46 -4.21
C ARG A 122 13.93 13.20 -5.50
N ARG A 123 14.39 12.69 -6.64
CA ARG A 123 14.02 13.25 -7.95
C ARG A 123 12.52 13.24 -8.16
N TYR A 124 11.85 12.14 -7.81
CA TYR A 124 10.40 12.03 -7.86
C TYR A 124 9.71 13.03 -6.93
N LEU A 125 10.13 13.12 -5.66
CA LEU A 125 9.54 14.05 -4.69
C LEU A 125 9.63 15.50 -5.15
N ARG A 126 10.79 15.92 -5.66
CA ARG A 126 10.99 17.28 -6.17
C ARG A 126 10.09 17.58 -7.37
N ALA A 127 9.99 16.64 -8.32
CA ALA A 127 9.20 16.84 -9.52
C ALA A 127 7.69 16.82 -9.26
N ARG A 128 7.20 15.93 -8.38
CA ARG A 128 5.76 15.71 -8.18
C ARG A 128 5.16 16.48 -7.01
N HIS A 129 5.94 16.68 -5.95
CA HIS A 129 5.48 17.20 -4.66
C HIS A 129 6.17 18.51 -4.26
N ASN A 130 6.99 19.10 -5.15
CA ASN A 130 7.63 20.41 -4.95
C ASN A 130 8.28 20.58 -3.56
N ARG A 131 8.96 19.53 -3.07
CA ARG A 131 9.66 19.51 -1.75
C ARG A 131 8.76 19.67 -0.52
N GLN A 132 7.47 19.40 -0.64
CA GLN A 132 6.51 19.38 0.48
C GLN A 132 6.62 18.11 1.35
N MET A 133 7.49 17.17 0.98
CA MET A 133 7.73 15.92 1.70
C MET A 133 9.18 15.86 2.17
N ASP A 134 9.39 15.17 3.29
CA ASP A 134 10.73 14.94 3.85
C ASP A 134 11.60 14.12 2.88
N GLU A 135 12.75 14.69 2.53
CA GLU A 135 13.74 14.08 1.65
C GLU A 135 14.82 13.30 2.42
N ALA A 136 14.79 13.24 3.76
CA ALA A 136 15.76 12.52 4.57
C ALA A 136 15.80 11.02 4.23
N TRP A 137 16.98 10.41 4.42
CA TRP A 137 17.18 8.98 4.17
C TRP A 137 16.27 8.13 5.06
N GLU A 138 16.11 8.52 6.32
CA GLU A 138 15.28 7.87 7.31
C GLU A 138 13.81 7.90 6.87
N ALA A 139 13.32 9.06 6.40
CA ALA A 139 11.96 9.18 5.88
C ALA A 139 11.72 8.27 4.67
N PHE A 140 12.68 8.18 3.74
CA PHE A 140 12.64 7.26 2.60
C PHE A 140 12.61 5.79 3.05
N SER A 141 13.50 5.40 3.96
CA SER A 141 13.60 4.04 4.48
C SER A 141 12.34 3.64 5.25
N ASP A 142 11.82 4.52 6.09
CA ASP A 142 10.66 4.27 6.93
C ASP A 142 9.37 4.20 6.11
N PHE A 143 9.26 5.01 5.06
CA PHE A 143 8.09 5.04 4.19
C PHE A 143 8.03 3.82 3.25
N LEU A 144 9.16 3.44 2.62
CA LEU A 144 9.17 2.42 1.56
C LEU A 144 9.68 1.05 2.01
N TYR A 145 10.60 0.97 2.98
CA TYR A 145 11.32 -0.26 3.30
C TYR A 145 10.96 -0.86 4.66
N ARG A 146 10.43 -0.06 5.60
CA ARG A 146 9.84 -0.63 6.82
C ARG A 146 8.48 -1.26 6.52
N SER A 147 8.35 -2.53 6.87
CA SER A 147 7.15 -3.31 6.63
C SER A 147 6.82 -4.22 7.81
N PRO A 148 5.56 -4.27 8.26
CA PRO A 148 5.11 -5.23 9.24
C PRO A 148 4.81 -6.61 8.65
N VAL A 149 4.94 -6.79 7.32
CA VAL A 149 4.67 -8.04 6.62
C VAL A 149 5.88 -8.47 5.80
N ASP A 150 5.93 -9.74 5.42
CA ASP A 150 6.92 -10.24 4.47
C ASP A 150 6.80 -9.47 3.15
N THR A 151 7.91 -8.90 2.70
CA THR A 151 7.94 -7.97 1.57
C THR A 151 8.95 -8.45 0.54
N LEU A 152 8.52 -8.41 -0.72
CA LEU A 152 9.36 -8.56 -1.90
C LEU A 152 9.28 -7.27 -2.70
N GLU A 153 10.36 -6.92 -3.39
CA GLU A 153 10.42 -5.75 -4.25
C GLU A 153 10.46 -6.18 -5.72
N VAL A 154 9.61 -5.58 -6.54
CA VAL A 154 9.69 -5.72 -8.00
C VAL A 154 10.56 -4.60 -8.54
N VAL A 155 11.72 -4.97 -9.08
CA VAL A 155 12.71 -4.04 -9.63
C VAL A 155 12.60 -4.04 -11.15
N TYR A 156 12.47 -2.84 -11.72
CA TYR A 156 12.49 -2.60 -13.15
C TYR A 156 13.83 -1.98 -13.52
N ARG A 157 14.50 -2.54 -14.53
CA ARG A 157 15.77 -2.04 -15.06
C ARG A 157 15.67 -1.76 -16.54
N ARG A 158 16.35 -0.71 -16.99
CA ARG A 158 16.48 -0.36 -18.40
C ARG A 158 17.94 -0.05 -18.71
N GLY A 159 18.53 -0.80 -19.65
CA GLY A 159 19.97 -0.66 -19.96
C GLY A 159 20.88 -0.97 -18.77
N GLY A 160 20.50 -1.94 -17.93
CA GLY A 160 21.28 -2.39 -16.76
C GLY A 160 21.19 -1.48 -15.53
N ARG A 161 20.44 -0.38 -15.59
CA ARG A 161 20.20 0.57 -14.50
C ARG A 161 18.81 0.42 -13.93
#